data_AF-A0A961B378-F1
#
_entry.id   AF-A0A961B378-F1
#
_cell.length_a   1.000
_cell.length_b   1.000
_cell.length_c   1.000
_cell.angle_alpha   90.00
_cell.angle_beta   90.00
_cell.angle_gamma   90.00
#
_symmetry.space_group_name_H-M   'P 1'
#
loop_
_entity.id
_entity.type
_entity.pdbx_description
1 polymer ?
#
loop_
_entity_poly.entity_id
_entity_poly.type
_entity_poly.pdbx_seq_one_letter_code
_entity_poly.pdbx_strand_id
1 'polypeptide(L)' 'MPPLLRLICFGFLLLFQTGASRAEEGDRLNVLLILSDDHNYRALGCSGNEVIRTPNLDRLA' A
#
# COMPACT_ATOMS: atom_id res chain seq x y z
N MET A 1 -37.33 19.19 -34.74
CA MET A 1 -37.23 18.53 -33.42
C MET A 1 -36.02 17.58 -33.20
N PRO A 2 -34.88 17.64 -33.94
CA PRO A 2 -33.71 16.81 -33.61
C PRO A 2 -32.66 17.39 -32.61
N PRO A 3 -32.57 18.71 -32.31
CA PRO A 3 -31.46 19.21 -31.48
C PRO A 3 -31.67 18.92 -29.99
N LEU A 4 -32.91 18.89 -29.52
CA LEU A 4 -33.23 18.64 -28.11
C LEU A 4 -32.91 17.20 -27.69
N LEU A 5 -33.21 16.22 -28.56
CA LEU A 5 -32.89 14.81 -28.35
C LEU A 5 -31.37 14.58 -28.34
N ARG A 6 -30.63 15.26 -29.23
CA ARG A 6 -29.15 15.24 -29.22
C ARG A 6 -28.58 15.79 -27.92
N LEU A 7 -29.16 16.85 -27.37
CA LEU A 7 -28.69 17.47 -26.12
C LEU A 7 -28.93 16.57 -24.90
N ILE A 8 -30.07 15.87 -24.85
CA ILE A 8 -30.40 14.91 -23.78
C ILE A 8 -29.46 13.70 -23.85
N CYS A 9 -29.24 13.15 -25.05
CA CYS A 9 -28.30 12.04 -25.24
C CYS A 9 -26.86 12.42 -24.88
N PHE A 10 -26.44 13.66 -25.19
CA PHE A 10 -25.10 14.14 -24.85
C PHE A 10 -24.93 14.34 -23.33
N GLY A 11 -25.97 14.86 -22.65
CA GLY A 11 -26.00 14.96 -21.19
C GLY A 11 -25.97 13.60 -20.49
N PHE A 12 -26.67 12.60 -21.05
CA PHE A 12 -26.67 11.23 -20.52
C PHE A 12 -25.32 10.53 -20.72
N LEU A 13 -24.64 10.79 -21.84
CA LEU A 13 -23.31 10.27 -22.13
C LEU A 13 -22.23 10.86 -21.20
N LEU A 14 -22.37 12.15 -20.83
CA LEU A 14 -21.47 12.81 -19.88
C LEU A 14 -21.63 12.29 -18.45
N LEU A 15 -22.84 11.92 -18.03
CA LEU A 15 -23.10 11.32 -16.72
C LEU A 15 -22.57 9.87 -16.60
N PHE A 16 -22.38 9.17 -17.72
CA PHE A 16 -21.84 7.80 -17.72
C PHE A 16 -20.32 7.74 -17.59
N GLN A 17 -19.60 8.84 -17.88
CA GLN A 17 -18.13 8.89 -17.90
C GLN A 17 -17.49 9.04 -16.51
N THR A 18 -18.26 9.40 -15.47
CA THR A 18 -17.73 9.63 -14.12
C THR A 18 -17.50 8.35 -13.31
N GLY A 19 -17.85 7.18 -13.86
CA GLY A 19 -17.69 5.86 -13.20
C GLY A 19 -16.35 5.17 -13.48
N ALA A 20 -15.40 5.80 -14.17
CA ALA A 20 -14.08 5.23 -14.38
C ALA A 20 -13.30 5.21 -13.06
N SER A 21 -13.45 4.12 -12.31
CA SER A 21 -12.57 3.78 -11.18
C SER A 21 -11.14 3.78 -11.71
N ARG A 22 -10.37 4.83 -11.39
CA ARG A 22 -8.92 4.78 -11.52
C ARG A 22 -8.46 3.57 -10.72
N ALA A 23 -7.84 2.60 -11.39
CA ALA A 23 -7.07 1.60 -10.68
C ALA A 23 -6.08 2.38 -9.82
N GLU A 24 -6.25 2.31 -8.51
CA GLU A 24 -5.32 2.91 -7.58
C GLU A 24 -4.03 2.11 -7.75
N GLU A 25 -3.12 2.65 -8.56
CA GLU A 25 -1.71 2.28 -8.55
C GLU A 25 -1.10 2.87 -7.26
N GLY A 26 -1.78 2.61 -6.14
CA GLY A 26 -1.29 2.86 -4.81
C GLY A 26 -0.04 2.01 -4.67
N ASP A 27 1.02 2.67 -4.24
CA ASP A 27 2.36 2.12 -4.09
C ASP A 27 2.27 0.75 -3.41
N ARG A 28 2.35 -0.33 -4.20
CA ARG A 28 2.10 -1.68 -3.71
C ARG A 28 3.21 -2.02 -2.75
N LEU A 29 2.91 -2.02 -1.46
CA LEU A 29 3.89 -2.30 -0.43
C LEU A 29 4.47 -3.71 -0.62
N ASN A 30 5.79 -3.78 -0.72
CA ASN A 30 6.50 -5.04 -0.65
C ASN A 30 6.63 -5.45 0.82
N VAL A 31 5.99 -6.55 1.20
CA VAL A 31 5.99 -7.05 2.59
C VAL A 31 6.97 -8.22 2.71
N LEU A 32 7.96 -8.08 3.59
CA LEU A 32 8.90 -9.14 3.96
C LEU A 32 8.72 -9.48 5.45
N LEU A 33 8.21 -10.68 5.75
CA LEU A 33 8.11 -11.21 7.10
C LEU A 33 9.33 -12.08 7.39
N ILE A 34 10.12 -11.71 8.39
CA ILE A 34 11.23 -12.52 8.91
C ILE A 34 10.81 -13.03 10.28
N LEU A 35 10.74 -14.36 10.43
CA LEU A 35 10.38 -15.03 11.68
C LEU A 35 11.53 -15.94 12.10
N SER A 36 11.94 -15.82 13.36
CA SER A 36 12.87 -16.74 14.01
C SER A 36 12.12 -17.50 15.10
N ASP A 37 12.39 -18.79 15.20
CA ASP A 37 11.89 -19.60 16.30
C ASP A 37 12.57 -19.21 17.62
N ASP A 38 11.83 -19.27 18.73
CA ASP A 38 12.28 -18.98 20.10
C ASP A 38 13.13 -17.70 20.29
N HIS A 39 12.89 -16.66 19.47
CA HIS A 39 13.67 -15.43 19.57
C HIS A 39 13.28 -14.62 20.81
N ASN A 40 14.13 -14.68 21.84
CA ASN A 40 13.95 -13.89 23.05
C ASN A 40 14.18 -12.39 22.75
N TYR A 41 13.32 -11.51 23.26
CA TYR A 41 13.46 -10.06 23.08
C TYR A 41 14.80 -9.50 23.58
N ARG A 42 15.44 -10.14 24.57
CA ARG A 42 16.77 -9.73 25.09
C ARG A 42 17.92 -10.17 24.20
N ALA A 43 17.67 -10.95 23.15
CA ALA A 43 18.67 -11.46 22.23
C ALA A 43 18.97 -10.52 21.04
N LEU A 44 18.68 -9.23 21.20
CA LEU A 44 19.01 -8.17 20.25
C LEU A 44 20.04 -7.21 20.85
N GLY A 45 21.03 -6.82 20.06
CA GLY A 45 22.00 -5.78 20.43
C GLY A 45 21.31 -4.46 20.75
N CYS A 46 20.35 -4.04 19.92
CA CYS A 46 19.56 -2.82 20.14
C CYS A 46 18.69 -2.85 21.41
N SER A 47 18.45 -4.02 22.00
CA SER A 47 17.77 -4.17 23.30
C SER A 47 18.72 -4.02 24.50
N GLY A 48 19.93 -3.50 24.28
CA GLY A 48 20.94 -3.27 25.32
C GLY A 48 21.77 -4.51 25.66
N ASN A 49 21.80 -5.52 24.78
CA ASN A 49 22.65 -6.68 24.96
C ASN A 49 24.09 -6.36 24.52
N GLU A 50 25.03 -6.32 25.46
CA GLU A 50 26.43 -5.97 25.19
C GLU A 50 27.24 -7.11 24.54
N VAL A 51 26.73 -8.34 24.59
CA VAL A 51 27.44 -9.54 24.11
C VAL A 51 26.94 -9.97 22.73
N ILE A 52 25.62 -10.04 22.56
CA ILE A 52 24.99 -10.48 21.32
C ILE A 52 25.04 -9.36 20.29
N ARG A 53 25.58 -9.65 19.10
CA ARG A 53 25.69 -8.68 18.00
C ARG A 53 24.72 -9.03 16.88
N THR A 54 23.76 -8.15 16.62
CA THR A 54 22.72 -8.33 15.60
C THR A 54 22.70 -7.17 14.60
N PRO A 55 23.82 -6.80 13.96
CA PRO A 55 23.95 -5.52 13.24
C PRO A 55 22.92 -5.31 12.12
N ASN A 56 22.45 -6.39 11.48
CA ASN A 56 21.39 -6.30 10.48
C ASN A 56 20.02 -6.02 11.07
N LEU A 57 19.69 -6.61 12.23
CA LEU A 57 18.43 -6.36 12.93
C LEU A 57 18.48 -5.01 13.67
N ASP A 58 19.64 -4.66 14.25
CA ASP A 58 19.87 -3.39 14.92
C ASP A 58 19.74 -2.20 13.96
N ARG A 59 20.08 -2.40 12.68
CA ARG A 59 19.88 -1.39 11.60
C ARG A 59 18.41 -1.28 11.16
N LEU A 60 17.60 -2.30 11.41
CA LEU A 60 16.17 -2.32 11.07
C LEU A 60 15.29 -1.72 12.20
N ALA A 61 15.82 -1.64 13.42
CA ALA A 61 15.14 -1.09 14.60
C ALA A 61 15.15 0.45 14.60
#